data_AF-A0A960CYE5-F1
#
_entry.id   AF-A0A960CYE5-F1
#
_cell.length_a   1.000
_cell.length_b   1.000
_cell.length_c   1.000
_cell.angle_alpha   90.00
_cell.angle_beta   90.00
_cell.angle_gamma   90.00
#
_symmetry.space_group_name_H-M   'P 1'
#
loop_
_entity.id
_entity.type
_entity.pdbx_description
1 polymer ?
#
loop_
_entity_poly.entity_id
_entity_poly.type
_entity_poly.pdbx_seq_one_letter_code
_entity_poly.pdbx_strand_id
1 'polypeptide(L)' 'GTHFHPGVNVGRGGDDTLFATAPGAVEFGVKRGRKTVNIVRVPRPE' A
#
# COMPACT_ATOMS: atom_id res chain seq x y z
N GLY A 1 5.25 -15.60 2.04
CA GLY A 1 5.82 -14.34 2.53
C GLY A 1 5.79 -13.33 1.40
N THR A 2 5.51 -12.06 1.68
CA THR A 2 5.23 -11.07 0.63
C THR A 2 6.49 -10.49 -0.04
N HIS A 3 6.50 -10.35 -1.37
CA HIS A 3 7.56 -9.61 -2.09
C HIS A 3 7.48 -8.09 -1.86
N PHE A 4 6.25 -7.56 -1.79
CA PHE A 4 5.96 -6.19 -1.39
C PHE A 4 5.26 -6.17 -0.03
N HIS A 5 5.58 -5.21 0.82
CA HIS A 5 5.09 -5.18 2.18
C HIS A 5 3.98 -4.15 2.34
N PRO A 6 3.03 -4.37 3.26
CA PRO A 6 2.01 -3.37 3.55
C PRO A 6 2.67 -2.10 4.07
N GLY A 7 2.38 -1.00 3.39
CA GLY A 7 2.74 0.35 3.78
C GLY A 7 1.55 1.08 4.38
N VAL A 8 1.46 2.40 4.15
CA VAL A 8 0.36 3.23 4.64
C VAL A 8 -0.93 2.87 3.91
N ASN A 9 -2.03 2.68 4.64
CA ASN A 9 -3.36 2.36 4.10
C ASN A 9 -3.43 1.07 3.27
N VAL A 10 -2.55 0.11 3.54
CA VAL A 10 -2.53 -1.21 2.90
C VAL A 10 -2.55 -2.30 3.97
N GLY A 11 -3.51 -3.21 3.86
CA GLY A 11 -3.62 -4.43 4.65
C GLY A 11 -3.00 -5.64 3.94
N ARG A 12 -2.77 -6.72 4.69
CA ARG A 12 -2.31 -8.01 4.18
C ARG A 12 -3.31 -9.09 4.58
N GLY A 13 -3.82 -9.83 3.60
CA GLY A 13 -4.65 -11.01 3.79
C GLY A 13 -3.85 -12.19 4.34
N GLY A 14 -4.56 -13.22 4.81
CA GLY A 14 -3.93 -14.43 5.33
C GLY A 14 -3.15 -15.22 4.26
N ASP A 15 -3.52 -15.04 3.00
CA ASP A 15 -2.91 -15.60 1.80
C ASP A 15 -1.77 -14.73 1.22
N ASP A 16 -1.35 -13.69 1.94
CA ASP A 16 -0.35 -12.70 1.53
C ASP A 16 -0.81 -11.68 0.47
N THR A 17 -2.08 -11.69 0.06
CA THR A 17 -2.63 -10.68 -0.83
C THR A 17 -2.67 -9.31 -0.14
N LEU A 18 -2.20 -8.26 -0.82
CA LEU A 18 -2.31 -6.88 -0.33
C LEU A 18 -3.62 -6.24 -0.79
N PHE A 19 -4.28 -5.48 0.09
CA PHE A 19 -5.51 -4.76 -0.22
C PHE A 19 -5.51 -3.35 0.36
N ALA A 20 -6.21 -2.43 -0.28
CA ALA A 20 -6.35 -1.06 0.21
C ALA A 20 -7.31 -0.99 1.40
N THR A 21 -6.96 -0.23 2.43
CA THR A 21 -7.85 0.05 3.58
C THR A 21 -8.46 1.45 3.54
N ALA A 22 -8.06 2.27 2.57
CA ALA A 22 -8.59 3.60 2.30
C ALA A 22 -8.51 3.91 0.79
N PRO A 23 -9.38 4.78 0.24
CA PRO A 23 -9.32 5.20 -1.15
C PRO A 23 -8.13 6.15 -1.41
N GLY A 24 -7.59 6.09 -2.62
CA GLY A 24 -6.49 6.95 -3.06
C GLY A 24 -5.76 6.38 -4.26
N ALA A 25 -4.53 6.85 -4.49
CA ALA A 25 -3.64 6.37 -5.52
C ALA A 25 -2.57 5.47 -4.91
N VAL A 26 -2.14 4.47 -5.68
CA VAL A 26 -1.04 3.59 -5.29
C VAL A 26 0.28 4.33 -5.38
N GLU A 27 1.11 4.20 -4.35
CA GLU A 27 2.49 4.65 -4.34
C GLU A 27 3.40 3.49 -3.91
N PHE A 28 4.38 3.15 -4.76
CA PHE A 28 5.43 2.20 -4.40
C PHE A 28 6.55 2.90 -3.65
N GLY A 29 7.07 2.26 -2.60
CA GLY A 29 8.12 2.84 -1.75
C GLY A 29 9.11 1.81 -1.23
N VAL A 30 10.05 2.29 -0.41
CA VAL A 30 11.01 1.46 0.32
C VAL A 30 11.08 1.91 1.78
N LYS A 31 10.88 0.96 2.71
CA LYS A 31 10.99 1.20 4.16
C LYS A 31 11.91 0.16 4.77
N ARG A 32 13.01 0.61 5.40
CA ARG A 32 14.04 -0.26 6.01
C ARG A 32 14.53 -1.36 5.04
N GLY A 33 14.82 -0.97 3.79
CA GLY A 33 15.32 -1.88 2.74
C GLY A 33 14.27 -2.82 2.13
N ARG A 34 13.00 -2.74 2.53
CA ARG A 34 11.91 -3.57 1.99
C ARG A 34 11.00 -2.74 1.08
N LYS A 35 10.64 -3.30 -0.07
CA LYS A 35 9.65 -2.70 -0.99
C LYS A 35 8.29 -2.66 -0.31
N THR A 36 7.60 -1.52 -0.35
CA THR A 36 6.27 -1.31 0.25
C THR A 36 5.28 -0.81 -0.80
N VAL A 37 3.99 -1.07 -0.56
CA VAL A 37 2.88 -0.43 -1.27
C VAL A 37 2.12 0.46 -0.29
N ASN A 38 1.88 1.71 -0.67
CA ASN A 38 1.08 2.68 0.08
C ASN A 38 -0.15 3.07 -0.75
N ILE A 39 -1.21 3.54 -0.08
CA ILE A 39 -2.27 4.32 -0.70
C ILE A 39 -2.21 5.76 -0.17
N VAL A 40 -2.01 6.72 -1.08
CA VAL A 40 -1.94 8.15 -0.78
C VAL A 40 -3.24 8.84 -1.18
N ARG A 41 -3.65 9.85 -0.40
CA ARG A 41 -4.86 10.63 -0.68
C ARG A 41 -4.72 11.35 -2.02
N VAL A 42 -5.70 11.15 -2.91
CA VAL A 42 -5.82 11.93 -4.15
C VAL A 42 -6.79 13.08 -3.89
N PRO A 43 -6.40 14.34 -4.16
CA PRO A 43 -7.33 15.47 -4.13
C PRO A 43 -8.48 15.24 -5.13
N ARG A 44 -9.69 15.64 -4.77
CA ARG A 44 -10.81 15.63 -5.72
C ARG A 44 -10.55 16.68 -6.80
N PRO A 45 -10.61 16.35 -8.11
CA PRO A 45 -10.60 17.37 -9.16
C PRO A 45 -11.90 18.20 -9.07
N GLU A 46 -11.77 19.52 -9.21
CA GLU A 46 -12.91 20.46 -9.29
C GLU A 46 -13.73 20.28 -10.57
#